data_AF-A0A7C1J1Q0-F1
#
_entry.id   AF-A0A7C1J1Q0-F1
#
_cell.length_a   1.000
_cell.length_b   1.000
_cell.length_c   1.000
_cell.angle_alpha   90.00
_cell.angle_beta   90.00
_cell.angle_gamma   90.00
#
_symmetry.space_group_name_H-M   'P 1'
#
loop_
_entity.id
_entity.type
_entity.pdbx_description
1 polymer ?
#
loop_
_entity_poly.entity_id
_entity_poly.type
_entity_poly.pdbx_seq_one_letter_code
_entity_poly.pdbx_strand_id
1 'polypeptide(L)'
;MLFTNQPTGVPFSKSSSNQTFPLYNQLMKRPTRQDILAQLAAYRRERQLAPLRDQQKTLARILDDLNAWGALEDLQARHFSKNLCWGPTALDGLSPLVWVGVMIWSRPSGYFGYKVLTLTGIWITAAPEDTSPPQGIVGVRRLPFASPFYEAEAYHKLIRKGFNLYYQDDGSPPGETGRKLTFTYNPTHRLELRTAITIALAACVTTTDPPPTPDS
;
A
#
# COMPACT_ATOMS: atom_id res chain seq x y z
N MET A 1 -48.87 17.11 -80.16
CA MET A 1 -49.53 18.43 -80.16
C MET A 1 -49.54 18.96 -78.75
N LEU A 2 -49.27 20.26 -78.63
CA LEU A 2 -49.22 21.09 -77.43
C LEU A 2 -50.51 21.00 -76.60
N PHE A 3 -50.42 21.03 -75.27
CA PHE A 3 -50.68 22.24 -74.46
C PHE A 3 -50.59 21.93 -72.95
N THR A 4 -50.09 22.95 -72.27
CA THR A 4 -49.72 23.11 -70.85
C THR A 4 -50.90 23.16 -69.89
N ASN A 5 -50.69 22.72 -68.64
CA ASN A 5 -51.30 23.36 -67.46
C ASN A 5 -50.38 23.20 -66.24
N GLN A 6 -50.13 24.33 -65.57
CA GLN A 6 -49.29 24.50 -64.36
C GLN A 6 -49.94 23.89 -63.11
N PRO A 7 -49.15 23.42 -62.13
CA PRO A 7 -49.56 23.39 -60.73
C PRO A 7 -48.79 24.41 -59.87
N THR A 8 -49.55 25.23 -59.15
CA THR A 8 -49.11 26.19 -58.12
C THR A 8 -48.59 25.49 -56.87
N GLY A 9 -47.51 26.04 -56.32
CA GLY A 9 -46.67 25.44 -55.28
C GLY A 9 -47.26 25.34 -53.87
N VAL A 10 -46.78 24.30 -53.18
CA VAL A 10 -46.90 24.07 -51.74
C VAL A 10 -45.66 24.69 -51.06
N PRO A 11 -45.78 25.39 -49.90
CA PRO A 11 -44.61 25.88 -49.19
C PRO A 11 -43.82 24.74 -48.53
N PHE A 12 -42.57 24.61 -48.94
CA PHE A 12 -41.58 23.68 -48.40
C PHE A 12 -41.18 24.11 -46.98
N SER A 13 -41.51 23.28 -46.00
CA SER A 13 -41.05 23.41 -44.61
C SER A 13 -39.51 23.23 -44.56
N LYS A 14 -38.81 24.19 -43.94
CA LYS A 14 -37.35 24.15 -43.77
C LYS A 14 -36.97 23.01 -42.80
N SER A 15 -36.23 22.03 -43.30
CA SER A 15 -35.50 21.04 -42.51
C SER A 15 -34.38 21.72 -41.71
N SER A 16 -34.58 21.90 -40.42
CA SER A 16 -33.52 22.30 -39.48
C SER A 16 -32.84 21.05 -38.93
N SER A 17 -31.90 20.48 -39.69
CA SER A 17 -30.98 19.46 -39.21
C SER A 17 -29.83 20.11 -38.44
N ASN A 18 -29.97 20.26 -37.12
CA ASN A 18 -28.84 20.46 -36.21
C ASN A 18 -28.71 19.23 -35.31
N GLN A 19 -28.19 18.15 -35.87
CA GLN A 19 -27.60 17.07 -35.08
C GLN A 19 -26.18 17.50 -34.70
N THR A 20 -26.05 18.12 -33.53
CA THR A 20 -24.76 18.43 -32.93
C THR A 20 -24.27 17.19 -32.19
N PHE A 21 -23.22 16.55 -32.72
CA PHE A 21 -22.52 15.43 -32.06
C PHE A 21 -21.88 15.91 -30.75
N PRO A 22 -22.25 15.38 -29.57
CA PRO A 22 -21.78 15.89 -28.28
C PRO A 22 -20.34 15.47 -27.92
N LEU A 23 -19.66 14.69 -28.75
CA LEU A 23 -18.34 14.13 -28.44
C LEU A 23 -17.14 15.00 -28.84
N TYR A 24 -17.34 16.11 -29.57
CA TYR A 24 -16.21 16.93 -30.07
C TYR A 24 -15.83 18.12 -29.14
N ASN A 25 -16.74 18.56 -28.26
CA ASN A 25 -16.50 19.75 -27.41
C ASN A 25 -15.70 19.47 -26.12
N GLN A 26 -15.45 18.21 -25.77
CA GLN A 26 -14.61 17.86 -24.62
C GLN A 26 -13.11 17.81 -24.98
N LEU A 27 -12.74 17.70 -26.26
CA LEU A 27 -11.36 17.57 -26.72
C LEU A 27 -10.64 18.90 -27.00
N MET A 28 -11.33 20.04 -26.86
CA MET A 28 -10.80 21.37 -27.27
C MET A 28 -10.96 22.47 -26.20
N LYS A 29 -11.21 22.14 -24.92
CA LYS A 29 -11.04 23.15 -23.86
C LYS A 29 -9.54 23.38 -23.67
N ARG A 30 -9.04 24.49 -24.24
CA ARG A 30 -7.68 24.96 -23.95
C ARG A 30 -7.52 25.06 -22.43
N PRO A 31 -6.50 24.44 -21.83
CA PRO A 31 -6.31 24.47 -20.39
C PRO A 31 -6.24 25.93 -19.95
N THR A 32 -7.01 26.27 -18.92
CA THR A 32 -6.97 27.62 -18.37
C THR A 32 -5.61 27.86 -17.73
N ARG A 33 -5.23 29.13 -17.50
CA ARG A 33 -3.99 29.45 -16.78
C ARG A 33 -3.91 28.74 -15.43
N GLN A 34 -5.04 28.56 -14.75
CA GLN A 34 -5.12 27.83 -13.48
C GLN A 34 -4.83 26.34 -13.67
N ASP A 35 -5.37 25.70 -14.71
CA ASP A 35 -5.07 24.29 -15.04
C ASP A 35 -3.59 24.09 -15.36
N ILE A 36 -2.99 25.00 -16.12
CA ILE A 36 -1.55 24.96 -16.45
C ILE A 36 -0.70 25.11 -15.20
N LEU A 37 -1.03 26.04 -14.30
CA LEU A 37 -0.31 26.22 -13.03
C LEU A 37 -0.47 25.01 -12.10
N ALA A 38 -1.68 24.42 -12.04
CA ALA A 38 -1.93 23.21 -11.28
C ALA A 38 -1.13 22.02 -11.81
N GLN A 39 -1.09 21.85 -13.14
CA GLN A 39 -0.26 20.83 -13.81
C GLN A 39 1.23 21.05 -13.53
N LEU A 40 1.73 22.29 -13.65
CA LEU A 40 3.14 22.60 -13.32
C LEU A 40 3.45 22.32 -11.84
N ALA A 41 2.53 22.62 -10.93
CA ALA A 41 2.69 22.32 -9.51
C ALA A 41 2.68 20.80 -9.23
N ALA A 42 1.88 20.03 -9.97
CA ALA A 42 1.89 18.56 -9.90
C ALA A 42 3.21 18.01 -10.46
N TYR A 43 3.65 18.46 -11.64
CA TYR A 43 4.93 18.07 -12.24
C TYR A 43 6.13 18.41 -11.36
N ARG A 44 6.13 19.58 -10.70
CA ARG A 44 7.19 19.95 -9.76
C ARG A 44 7.21 19.03 -8.54
N ARG A 45 6.04 18.71 -7.98
CA ARG A 45 5.91 17.74 -6.88
C ARG A 45 6.40 16.36 -7.30
N GLU A 46 6.00 15.87 -8.47
CA GLU A 46 6.47 14.59 -9.00
C GLU A 46 7.99 14.55 -9.20
N ARG A 47 8.57 15.62 -9.77
CA ARG A 47 10.03 15.72 -9.92
C ARG A 47 10.77 15.76 -8.60
N GLN A 48 10.21 16.40 -7.57
CA GLN A 48 10.80 16.43 -6.23
C GLN A 48 10.73 15.06 -5.54
N LEU A 49 9.69 14.27 -5.78
CA LEU A 49 9.53 12.93 -5.19
C LEU A 49 10.24 11.82 -5.98
N ALA A 50 10.59 12.06 -7.25
CA ALA A 50 11.30 11.10 -8.10
C ALA A 50 12.56 10.48 -7.46
N PRO A 51 13.51 11.25 -6.89
CA PRO A 51 14.69 10.66 -6.25
C PRO A 51 14.33 9.75 -5.08
N LEU A 52 13.32 10.12 -4.28
CA LEU A 52 12.86 9.30 -3.15
C LEU A 52 12.24 7.98 -3.64
N ARG A 53 11.49 8.00 -4.75
CA ARG A 53 10.94 6.79 -5.36
C ARG A 53 12.03 5.87 -5.92
N ASP A 54 13.08 6.44 -6.50
CA ASP A 54 14.22 5.64 -6.96
C ASP A 54 15.02 5.04 -5.79
N GLN A 55 15.10 5.76 -4.66
CA GLN A 55 15.60 5.21 -3.41
C GLN A 55 14.73 4.04 -2.94
N GLN A 56 13.39 4.16 -2.93
CA GLN A 56 12.49 3.03 -2.59
C GLN A 56 12.73 1.80 -3.47
N LYS A 57 12.89 1.96 -4.79
CA LYS A 57 13.23 0.83 -5.68
C LYS A 57 14.53 0.15 -5.27
N THR A 58 15.50 0.92 -4.78
CA THR A 58 16.78 0.39 -4.31
C THR A 58 16.59 -0.40 -3.01
N LEU A 59 15.80 0.12 -2.06
CA LEU A 59 15.46 -0.59 -0.82
C LEU A 59 14.65 -1.86 -1.09
N ALA A 60 13.75 -1.85 -2.07
CA ALA A 60 12.99 -3.04 -2.48
C ALA A 60 13.91 -4.16 -2.99
N ARG A 61 14.92 -3.82 -3.81
CA ARG A 61 15.94 -4.78 -4.26
C ARG A 61 16.72 -5.39 -3.10
N ILE A 62 16.99 -4.61 -2.05
CA ILE A 62 17.64 -5.12 -0.84
C ILE A 62 16.76 -6.18 -0.15
N LEU A 63 15.45 -5.96 -0.08
CA LEU A 63 14.52 -6.95 0.48
C LEU A 63 14.48 -8.23 -0.36
N ASP A 64 14.50 -8.11 -1.69
CA ASP A 64 14.59 -9.25 -2.60
C ASP A 64 15.92 -10.01 -2.41
N ASP A 65 17.04 -9.28 -2.30
CA ASP A 65 18.37 -9.84 -2.02
C ASP A 65 18.43 -10.55 -0.66
N LEU A 66 17.60 -10.15 0.30
CA LEU A 66 17.46 -10.79 1.60
C LEU A 66 16.38 -11.88 1.63
N ASN A 67 15.75 -12.20 0.48
CA ASN A 67 14.65 -13.16 0.38
C ASN A 67 13.55 -12.89 1.43
N ALA A 68 13.24 -11.62 1.68
CA ALA A 68 12.33 -11.21 2.74
C ALA A 68 10.93 -11.83 2.60
N TRP A 69 10.45 -11.95 1.36
CA TRP A 69 9.16 -12.55 1.05
C TRP A 69 9.11 -14.03 1.44
N GLY A 70 10.06 -14.84 0.95
CA GLY A 70 10.12 -16.27 1.24
C GLY A 70 10.30 -16.55 2.74
N ALA A 71 11.09 -15.73 3.45
CA ALA A 71 11.25 -15.86 4.90
C ALA A 71 9.92 -15.67 5.66
N LEU A 72 9.07 -14.75 5.21
CA LEU A 72 7.75 -14.51 5.82
C LEU A 72 6.71 -15.56 5.43
N GLU A 73 6.76 -16.09 4.20
CA GLU A 73 5.92 -17.24 3.79
C GLU A 73 6.24 -18.48 4.64
N ASP A 74 7.53 -18.76 4.84
CA ASP A 74 7.99 -19.85 5.69
C ASP A 74 7.54 -19.65 7.15
N LEU A 75 7.64 -18.42 7.67
CA LEU A 75 7.17 -18.08 9.01
C LEU A 75 5.65 -18.29 9.13
N GLN A 76 4.88 -17.80 8.15
CA GLN A 76 3.43 -17.94 8.10
C GLN A 76 3.02 -19.41 8.09
N ALA A 77 3.65 -20.22 7.23
CA ALA A 77 3.34 -21.64 7.07
C ALA A 77 3.63 -22.46 8.33
N ARG A 78 4.67 -22.10 9.10
CA ARG A 78 5.09 -22.84 10.31
C ARG A 78 4.32 -22.46 11.57
N HIS A 79 3.95 -21.19 11.71
CA HIS A 79 3.52 -20.65 13.00
C HIS A 79 2.08 -20.14 13.04
N PHE A 80 1.44 -19.93 11.88
CA PHE A 80 0.15 -19.29 11.84
C PHE A 80 -0.90 -20.15 11.14
N SER A 81 -2.15 -20.01 11.58
CA SER A 81 -3.27 -20.58 10.84
C SER A 81 -3.67 -19.66 9.69
N LYS A 82 -4.06 -20.26 8.55
CA LYS A 82 -4.47 -19.53 7.33
C LYS A 82 -5.62 -18.53 7.54
N ASN A 83 -6.40 -18.69 8.61
CA ASN A 83 -7.56 -17.85 8.90
C ASN A 83 -7.25 -16.67 9.84
N LEU A 84 -6.09 -16.66 10.46
CA LEU A 84 -5.71 -15.66 11.47
C LEU A 84 -4.47 -14.84 11.08
N CYS A 85 -3.80 -15.21 10.00
CA CYS A 85 -2.65 -14.50 9.47
C CYS A 85 -2.79 -14.29 7.96
N TRP A 86 -2.38 -13.11 7.51
CA TRP A 86 -2.51 -12.65 6.12
C TRP A 86 -1.24 -11.93 5.69
N GLY A 87 -1.12 -11.72 4.38
CA GLY A 87 0.14 -11.35 3.73
C GLY A 87 0.93 -12.60 3.29
N PRO A 88 2.22 -12.48 2.95
CA PRO A 88 3.03 -11.26 2.99
C PRO A 88 2.56 -10.16 2.03
N THR A 89 2.85 -8.91 2.37
CA THR A 89 2.55 -7.74 1.53
C THR A 89 3.67 -6.73 1.66
N ALA A 90 4.05 -6.14 0.53
CA ALA A 90 5.01 -5.06 0.47
C ALA A 90 4.30 -3.71 0.69
N LEU A 91 4.84 -2.91 1.59
CA LEU A 91 4.41 -1.53 1.83
C LEU A 91 5.65 -0.63 1.82
N ASP A 92 5.42 0.65 1.57
CA ASP A 92 6.47 1.65 1.44
C ASP A 92 5.99 3.00 1.95
N GLY A 93 6.96 3.83 2.36
CA GLY A 93 6.68 5.19 2.81
C GLY A 93 7.87 6.11 2.61
N LEU A 94 7.58 7.41 2.60
CA LEU A 94 8.56 8.46 2.30
C LEU A 94 8.91 9.34 3.51
N SER A 95 8.19 9.21 4.62
CA SER A 95 8.31 10.07 5.80
C SER A 95 8.17 9.25 7.09
N PRO A 96 8.92 9.56 8.16
CA PRO A 96 9.98 10.58 8.25
C PRO A 96 11.29 10.18 7.55
N LEU A 97 11.47 8.89 7.26
CA LEU A 97 12.56 8.33 6.48
C LEU A 97 11.97 7.59 5.28
N VAL A 98 12.75 7.39 4.23
CA VAL A 98 12.32 6.52 3.12
C VAL A 98 12.43 5.08 3.58
N TRP A 99 11.36 4.32 3.45
CA TRP A 99 11.32 2.93 3.87
C TRP A 99 10.53 2.07 2.90
N VAL A 100 10.92 0.80 2.85
CA VAL A 100 10.17 -0.28 2.21
C VAL A 100 10.18 -1.45 3.17
N GLY A 101 9.06 -2.14 3.30
CA GLY A 101 8.96 -3.31 4.16
C GLY A 101 8.07 -4.39 3.56
N VAL A 102 8.38 -5.63 3.90
CA VAL A 102 7.49 -6.78 3.68
C VAL A 102 7.01 -7.23 5.04
N MET A 103 5.70 -7.42 5.18
CA MET A 103 5.11 -7.83 6.45
C MET A 103 3.93 -8.77 6.26
N ILE A 104 3.67 -9.54 7.31
CA ILE A 104 2.44 -10.27 7.53
C ILE A 104 1.70 -9.62 8.70
N TRP A 105 0.39 -9.79 8.76
CA TRP A 105 -0.39 -9.38 9.90
C TRP A 105 -1.24 -10.52 10.42
N SER A 106 -1.26 -10.65 11.73
CA SER A 106 -1.94 -11.72 12.42
C SER A 106 -2.80 -11.19 13.55
N ARG A 107 -3.84 -11.92 13.89
CA ARG A 107 -4.69 -11.64 15.04
C ARG A 107 -4.81 -12.86 15.94
N PRO A 108 -5.02 -12.67 17.25
CA PRO A 108 -5.40 -13.78 18.12
C PRO A 108 -6.74 -14.38 17.70
N SER A 109 -6.96 -15.64 18.08
CA SER A 109 -8.25 -16.30 17.92
C SER A 109 -9.28 -15.74 18.91
N GLY A 110 -10.56 -16.07 18.68
CA GLY A 110 -11.65 -15.69 19.58
C GLY A 110 -12.42 -14.43 19.16
N TYR A 111 -13.51 -14.20 19.87
CA TYR A 111 -14.51 -13.17 19.55
C TYR A 111 -13.92 -11.75 19.58
N PHE A 112 -13.09 -11.46 20.59
CA PHE A 112 -12.42 -10.16 20.74
C PHE A 112 -11.04 -10.08 20.06
N GLY A 113 -10.71 -11.07 19.22
CA GLY A 113 -9.39 -11.10 18.57
C GLY A 113 -9.11 -9.94 17.61
N TYR A 114 -10.14 -9.17 17.23
CA TYR A 114 -9.98 -7.97 16.40
C TYR A 114 -9.42 -6.76 17.17
N LYS A 115 -9.35 -6.80 18.51
CA LYS A 115 -8.93 -5.63 19.30
C LYS A 115 -7.47 -5.25 19.07
N VAL A 116 -6.62 -6.24 18.77
CA VAL A 116 -5.19 -6.03 18.54
C VAL A 116 -4.76 -6.83 17.32
N LEU A 117 -4.13 -6.14 16.37
CA LEU A 117 -3.46 -6.75 15.23
C LEU A 117 -1.95 -6.71 15.43
N THR A 118 -1.29 -7.83 15.18
CA THR A 118 0.15 -7.96 15.26
C THR A 118 0.73 -7.96 13.85
N LEU A 119 1.43 -6.90 13.48
CA LEU A 119 2.26 -6.85 12.29
C LEU A 119 3.63 -7.46 12.60
N THR A 120 4.09 -8.37 11.76
CA THR A 120 5.44 -8.95 11.84
C THR A 120 6.09 -8.78 10.48
N GLY A 121 7.29 -8.23 10.42
CA GLY A 121 7.88 -7.91 9.13
C GLY A 121 9.37 -7.60 9.17
N ILE A 122 9.84 -7.27 7.98
CA ILE A 122 11.20 -6.81 7.69
C ILE A 122 11.06 -5.47 6.98
N TRP A 123 11.75 -4.45 7.48
CA TRP A 123 11.80 -3.11 6.91
C TRP A 123 13.23 -2.75 6.57
N ILE A 124 13.43 -2.08 5.44
CA ILE A 124 14.68 -1.42 5.10
C ILE A 124 14.39 0.08 5.05
N THR A 125 15.23 0.85 5.73
CA THR A 125 15.12 2.30 5.86
C THR A 125 16.38 2.96 5.36
N ALA A 126 16.24 4.13 4.77
CA ALA A 126 17.34 5.00 4.41
C ALA A 126 16.94 6.47 4.65
N ALA A 127 17.89 7.25 5.15
CA ALA A 127 17.71 8.69 5.21
C ALA A 127 17.83 9.28 3.79
N PRO A 128 16.96 10.23 3.41
CA PRO A 128 16.90 10.74 2.04
C PRO A 128 18.15 11.53 1.60
N GLU A 129 18.93 12.04 2.56
CA GLU A 129 20.11 12.88 2.30
C GLU A 129 21.41 12.29 2.86
N ASP A 130 21.34 11.10 3.46
CA ASP A 130 22.51 10.45 4.07
C ASP A 130 23.10 9.41 3.12
N THR A 131 24.43 9.39 3.01
CA THR A 131 25.17 8.35 2.28
C THR A 131 25.37 7.10 3.14
N SER A 132 24.89 7.12 4.38
CA SER A 132 24.88 5.96 5.26
C SER A 132 24.26 4.74 4.59
N PRO A 133 24.85 3.55 4.80
CA PRO A 133 24.29 2.31 4.28
C PRO A 133 22.86 2.08 4.79
N PRO A 134 21.95 1.54 3.97
CA PRO A 134 20.58 1.25 4.37
C PRO A 134 20.51 0.37 5.64
N GLN A 135 19.61 0.73 6.55
CA GLN A 135 19.41 0.02 7.80
C GLN A 135 18.20 -0.92 7.68
N GLY A 136 18.41 -2.18 8.01
CA GLY A 136 17.36 -3.19 8.11
C GLY A 136 16.86 -3.37 9.53
N ILE A 137 15.55 -3.60 9.66
CA ILE A 137 14.83 -3.79 10.91
C ILE A 137 13.95 -5.02 10.75
N VAL A 138 14.04 -5.96 11.68
CA VAL A 138 13.08 -7.06 11.84
C VAL A 138 12.36 -6.87 13.17
N GLY A 139 11.06 -6.99 13.17
CA GLY A 139 10.30 -6.75 14.40
C GLY A 139 8.81 -6.92 14.28
N VAL A 140 8.16 -6.49 15.35
CA VAL A 140 6.73 -6.60 15.59
C VAL A 140 6.15 -5.25 15.94
N ARG A 141 4.95 -4.99 15.43
CA ARG A 141 4.14 -3.84 15.83
C ARG A 141 2.74 -4.32 16.21
N ARG A 142 2.23 -3.86 17.35
CA ARG A 142 0.86 -4.16 17.80
C ARG A 142 -0.01 -2.93 17.57
N LEU A 143 -1.10 -3.12 16.84
CA LEU A 143 -2.03 -2.08 16.45
C LEU A 143 -3.35 -2.26 17.20
N PRO A 144 -3.77 -1.31 18.03
CA PRO A 144 -5.11 -1.32 18.60
C PRO A 144 -6.15 -1.02 17.51
N PHE A 145 -7.32 -1.64 17.61
CA PHE A 145 -8.44 -1.33 16.73
C PHE A 145 -8.84 0.15 16.86
N ALA A 146 -8.91 0.86 15.73
CA ALA A 146 -9.11 2.31 15.70
C ALA A 146 -10.41 2.74 14.98
N SER A 147 -11.07 1.82 14.26
CA SER A 147 -12.34 2.12 13.60
C SER A 147 -13.46 2.42 14.61
N PRO A 148 -14.35 3.39 14.33
CA PRO A 148 -15.41 3.79 15.26
C PRO A 148 -16.45 2.70 15.53
N PHE A 149 -16.64 1.78 14.58
CA PHE A 149 -17.52 0.63 14.74
C PHE A 149 -16.85 -0.64 14.22
N TYR A 150 -17.25 -1.77 14.82
CA TYR A 150 -16.85 -3.10 14.38
C TYR A 150 -18.02 -3.79 13.71
N GLU A 151 -17.88 -4.07 12.41
CA GLU A 151 -18.82 -4.87 11.64
C GLU A 151 -18.14 -6.19 11.22
N ALA A 152 -18.58 -7.31 11.80
CA ALA A 152 -17.86 -8.58 11.69
C ALA A 152 -17.74 -9.09 10.24
N GLU A 153 -18.81 -8.96 9.45
CA GLU A 153 -18.82 -9.45 8.07
C GLU A 153 -17.86 -8.64 7.18
N ALA A 154 -17.95 -7.30 7.23
CA ALA A 154 -17.03 -6.42 6.54
C ALA A 154 -15.59 -6.63 7.00
N TYR A 155 -15.36 -6.79 8.30
CA TYR A 155 -14.03 -7.01 8.88
C TYR A 155 -13.38 -8.26 8.28
N HIS A 156 -14.04 -9.42 8.33
CA HIS A 156 -13.47 -10.67 7.84
C HIS A 156 -13.23 -10.69 6.33
N LYS A 157 -14.01 -9.95 5.54
CA LYS A 157 -13.81 -9.81 4.09
C LYS A 157 -12.64 -8.88 3.74
N LEU A 158 -12.51 -7.76 4.44
CA LEU A 158 -11.59 -6.69 4.06
C LEU A 158 -10.23 -6.79 4.74
N ILE A 159 -10.14 -7.33 5.96
CA ILE A 159 -8.87 -7.42 6.70
C ILE A 159 -7.79 -8.23 5.96
N ARG A 160 -8.21 -9.16 5.09
CA ARG A 160 -7.30 -9.96 4.25
C ARG A 160 -6.60 -9.14 3.17
N LYS A 161 -7.22 -8.03 2.74
CA LYS A 161 -6.71 -7.15 1.68
C LYS A 161 -5.82 -6.05 2.24
N GLY A 162 -6.01 -5.68 3.51
CA GLY A 162 -5.22 -4.66 4.19
C GLY A 162 -5.82 -4.32 5.55
N PHE A 163 -4.99 -3.76 6.43
CA PHE A 163 -5.36 -3.43 7.81
C PHE A 163 -5.65 -1.93 8.02
N ASN A 164 -5.20 -1.07 7.12
CA ASN A 164 -5.22 0.39 7.28
C ASN A 164 -6.63 0.93 7.57
N LEU A 165 -7.67 0.34 6.97
CA LEU A 165 -9.07 0.74 7.17
C LEU A 165 -9.51 0.64 8.65
N TYR A 166 -9.08 -0.41 9.35
CA TYR A 166 -9.57 -0.70 10.71
C TYR A 166 -8.61 -0.24 11.81
N TYR A 167 -7.32 -0.16 11.50
CA TYR A 167 -6.26 0.12 12.46
C TYR A 167 -5.60 1.48 12.24
N GLN A 168 -5.92 2.19 11.15
CA GLN A 168 -5.41 3.53 10.83
C GLN A 168 -3.88 3.63 10.85
N ASP A 169 -3.22 2.59 10.37
CA ASP A 169 -1.76 2.47 10.35
C ASP A 169 -1.25 2.36 8.91
N ASP A 170 -0.03 2.84 8.68
CA ASP A 170 0.64 2.86 7.38
C ASP A 170 1.61 1.68 7.20
N GLY A 171 1.82 0.87 8.24
CA GLY A 171 2.78 -0.23 8.23
C GLY A 171 4.23 0.23 8.41
N SER A 172 4.47 1.45 8.89
CA SER A 172 5.82 1.96 9.11
C SER A 172 6.63 1.06 10.07
N PRO A 173 7.97 1.13 10.02
CA PRO A 173 8.83 0.32 10.88
C PRO A 173 8.47 0.44 12.38
N PRO A 174 8.61 -0.63 13.17
CA PRO A 174 8.30 -0.58 14.59
C PRO A 174 9.23 0.37 15.35
N GLY A 175 8.70 0.95 16.43
CA GLY A 175 9.49 1.64 17.44
C GLY A 175 10.46 0.70 18.16
N GLU A 176 11.39 1.24 18.94
CA GLU A 176 12.51 0.49 19.54
C GLU A 176 12.08 -0.78 20.29
N THR A 177 10.99 -0.71 21.04
CA THR A 177 10.45 -1.84 21.83
C THR A 177 9.97 -3.01 20.97
N GLY A 178 9.56 -2.75 19.73
CA GLY A 178 9.09 -3.76 18.78
C GLY A 178 10.20 -4.38 17.94
N ARG A 179 11.42 -3.84 17.98
CA ARG A 179 12.54 -4.31 17.15
C ARG A 179 13.18 -5.54 17.80
N LYS A 180 13.37 -6.60 17.00
CA LYS A 180 14.07 -7.82 17.42
C LYS A 180 15.47 -7.90 16.84
N LEU A 181 15.66 -7.38 15.63
CA LEU A 181 16.96 -7.27 14.99
C LEU A 181 17.05 -5.93 14.28
N THR A 182 18.17 -5.25 14.44
CA THR A 182 18.55 -4.10 13.63
C THR A 182 19.92 -4.39 13.04
N PHE A 183 20.09 -4.16 11.74
CA PHE A 183 21.34 -4.45 11.03
C PHE A 183 21.61 -3.41 9.95
N THR A 184 22.86 -3.30 9.55
CA THR A 184 23.27 -2.51 8.38
C THR A 184 23.40 -3.44 7.18
N TYR A 185 22.79 -3.10 6.05
CA TYR A 185 22.85 -3.95 4.88
C TYR A 185 24.25 -3.90 4.25
N ASN A 186 24.83 -5.09 4.04
CA ASN A 186 26.04 -5.29 3.26
C ASN A 186 25.82 -6.48 2.31
N PRO A 187 25.95 -6.29 0.97
CA PRO A 187 25.72 -7.36 0.00
C PRO A 187 26.66 -8.57 0.17
N THR A 188 27.88 -8.38 0.69
CA THR A 188 28.81 -9.50 0.91
C THR A 188 28.32 -10.44 2.01
N HIS A 189 27.64 -9.92 3.03
CA HIS A 189 27.16 -10.70 4.19
C HIS A 189 25.67 -11.09 4.04
N ARG A 190 25.10 -11.00 2.84
CA ARG A 190 23.66 -11.22 2.61
C ARG A 190 23.15 -12.59 3.10
N LEU A 191 23.96 -13.65 3.00
CA LEU A 191 23.56 -15.00 3.44
C LEU A 191 23.50 -15.12 4.96
N GLU A 192 24.43 -14.48 5.66
CA GLU A 192 24.42 -14.39 7.12
C GLU A 192 23.21 -13.58 7.59
N LEU A 193 22.93 -12.45 6.93
CA LEU A 193 21.76 -11.63 7.21
C LEU A 193 20.46 -12.39 7.00
N ARG A 194 20.31 -13.15 5.90
CA ARG A 194 19.15 -14.02 5.67
C ARG A 194 18.91 -14.98 6.84
N THR A 195 19.97 -15.61 7.33
CA THR A 195 19.89 -16.53 8.46
C THR A 195 19.49 -15.81 9.75
N ALA A 196 20.11 -14.67 10.04
CA ALA A 196 19.79 -13.84 11.20
C ALA A 196 18.34 -13.34 11.17
N ILE A 197 17.84 -12.94 10.00
CA ILE A 197 16.46 -12.49 9.78
C ILE A 197 15.48 -13.61 10.10
N THR A 198 15.69 -14.82 9.58
CA THR A 198 14.82 -15.97 9.86
C THR A 198 14.76 -16.29 11.36
N ILE A 199 15.91 -16.24 12.05
CA ILE A 199 15.98 -16.43 13.50
C ILE A 199 15.20 -15.33 14.23
N ALA A 200 15.40 -14.06 13.85
CA ALA A 200 14.71 -12.93 14.46
C ALA A 200 13.20 -12.97 14.23
N LEU A 201 12.75 -13.38 13.05
CA LEU A 201 11.34 -13.57 12.72
C LEU A 201 10.71 -14.69 13.57
N ALA A 202 11.41 -15.80 13.80
CA ALA A 202 10.93 -16.86 14.69
C ALA A 202 10.76 -16.35 16.14
N ALA A 203 11.70 -15.52 16.62
CA ALA A 203 11.61 -14.91 17.95
C ALA A 203 10.45 -13.91 18.10
N CYS A 204 9.95 -13.35 16.99
CA CYS A 204 8.76 -12.48 16.99
C CYS A 204 7.49 -13.22 17.40
N VAL A 205 7.38 -14.51 17.07
CA VAL A 205 6.19 -15.33 17.34
C VAL A 205 6.15 -15.82 18.79
N THR A 206 7.32 -16.18 19.35
CA THR A 206 7.42 -16.78 20.69
C THR A 206 7.18 -15.79 21.83
N THR A 207 7.21 -14.47 21.57
CA THR A 207 6.92 -13.43 22.58
C THR A 207 5.41 -13.15 22.74
N THR A 208 4.54 -14.08 22.32
CA THR A 208 3.10 -13.97 22.55
C THR A 208 2.79 -14.48 23.95
N ASP A 209 2.71 -13.57 24.92
CA ASP A 209 2.34 -13.84 26.31
C ASP A 209 1.07 -14.72 26.43
N PRO A 210 0.97 -15.53 27.50
CA PRO A 210 -0.23 -16.31 27.79
C PRO A 210 -1.47 -15.41 27.94
N PRO A 211 -2.68 -15.93 27.65
CA PRO A 211 -3.92 -15.16 27.79
C PRO A 211 -4.06 -14.64 29.22
N PRO A 212 -4.60 -13.42 29.42
CA PRO A 212 -4.87 -12.91 30.76
C PRO A 212 -5.81 -13.90 31.47
N THR A 213 -5.36 -14.40 32.62
CA THR A 213 -6.19 -15.19 33.54
C THR A 213 -7.42 -14.36 33.86
N PRO A 214 -8.66 -14.89 33.70
CA PRO A 214 -9.82 -14.19 34.20
C PRO A 214 -9.71 -14.13 35.72
N ASP A 215 -9.62 -12.91 36.25
CA ASP A 215 -9.65 -12.66 37.70
C ASP A 215 -10.89 -13.34 38.31
N SER A 216 -10.64 -14.01 39.43
CA SER A 216 -11.59 -14.81 40.21
C SER A 216 -12.56 -13.96 41.01
#